data_AF-A0AAD9TUP5-F1
#
_entry.id   AF-A0AAD9TUP5-F1
#
_cell.length_a   1.000
_cell.length_b   1.000
_cell.length_c   1.000
_cell.angle_alpha   90.00
_cell.angle_beta   90.00
_cell.angle_gamma   90.00
#
_symmetry.space_group_name_H-M   'P 1'
#
loop_
_entity.id
_entity.type
_entity.pdbx_description
1 polymer ?
#
loop_
_entity_poly.entity_id
_entity_poly.type
_entity_poly.pdbx_seq_one_letter_code
_entity_poly.pdbx_strand_id
1 'polypeptide(L)'
;MTPAHPQKPQTIRNQTSPQKPTRQQVIITWALKSRFRFWQKKYSKPVPTIAYFDTSAHTTMMNPRVLPPEAWKEKSNEFLTVDDQIFITNLVYKKKIGIQFFPSYTLWTHVIGTPFPDKDILIG
;
A
#
# COMPACT_ATOMS: atom_id res chain seq x y z
N MET A 1 28.67 -51.36 31.64
CA MET A 1 27.30 -51.07 31.18
C MET A 1 26.93 -49.69 31.72
N THR A 2 26.91 -48.67 30.86
CA THR A 2 26.65 -47.27 31.25
C THR A 2 25.24 -46.90 30.79
N PRO A 3 24.37 -46.29 31.61
CA PRO A 3 23.01 -46.00 31.20
C PRO A 3 22.95 -44.78 30.27
N ALA A 4 22.10 -44.86 29.26
CA ALA A 4 21.83 -43.80 28.30
C ALA A 4 21.14 -42.60 28.98
N HIS A 5 21.64 -41.41 28.70
CA HIS A 5 21.06 -40.14 29.16
C HIS A 5 19.97 -39.67 28.16
N PRO A 6 18.79 -39.21 28.60
CA PRO A 6 17.69 -38.85 27.71
C PRO A 6 17.92 -37.49 27.01
N GLN A 7 17.69 -37.43 25.70
CA GLN A 7 17.70 -36.17 24.94
C GLN A 7 16.45 -35.33 25.26
N LYS A 8 16.66 -34.04 25.56
CA LYS A 8 15.60 -33.04 25.75
C LYS A 8 14.90 -32.72 24.41
N PRO A 9 13.58 -32.43 24.40
CA PRO A 9 12.89 -32.02 23.19
C PRO A 9 13.39 -30.66 22.71
N GLN A 10 13.74 -30.55 21.44
CA GLN A 10 14.01 -29.26 20.80
C GLN A 10 12.68 -28.59 20.43
N THR A 11 12.41 -27.43 21.02
CA THR A 11 11.30 -26.56 20.63
C THR A 11 11.61 -25.94 19.27
N ILE A 12 10.88 -26.34 18.23
CA ILE A 12 10.97 -25.75 16.90
C ILE A 12 10.33 -24.36 16.95
N ARG A 13 11.16 -23.33 17.09
CA ARG A 13 10.77 -21.93 16.86
C ARG A 13 10.77 -21.71 15.35
N ASN A 14 9.59 -21.68 14.74
CA ASN A 14 9.45 -21.26 13.34
C ASN A 14 9.99 -19.83 13.19
N GLN A 15 11.18 -19.71 12.60
CA GLN A 15 11.76 -18.43 12.22
C GLN A 15 11.12 -17.99 10.91
N THR A 16 10.06 -17.19 10.98
CA THR A 16 9.67 -16.36 9.85
C THR A 16 10.75 -15.29 9.73
N SER A 17 11.59 -15.39 8.71
CA SER A 17 12.61 -14.37 8.43
C SER A 17 11.95 -12.99 8.28
N PRO A 18 12.48 -11.91 8.86
CA PRO A 18 12.00 -10.57 8.56
C PRO A 18 12.24 -10.32 7.06
N GLN A 19 11.18 -10.11 6.30
CA GLN A 19 11.33 -9.58 4.95
C GLN A 19 11.99 -8.21 5.08
N LYS A 20 13.20 -8.06 4.53
CA LYS A 20 13.87 -6.75 4.45
C LYS A 20 12.90 -5.75 3.83
N PRO A 21 12.66 -4.58 4.44
CA PRO A 21 11.80 -3.57 3.84
C PRO A 21 12.39 -3.18 2.47
N THR A 22 11.57 -3.32 1.43
CA THR A 22 11.93 -2.86 0.09
C THR A 22 12.05 -1.35 0.14
N ARG A 23 13.22 -0.81 -0.21
CA ARG A 23 13.50 0.63 -0.22
C ARG A 23 12.52 1.35 -1.15
N GLN A 24 11.47 1.92 -0.58
CA GLN A 24 10.43 2.66 -1.30
C GLN A 24 10.27 4.00 -0.60
N GLN A 25 10.72 5.06 -1.27
CA GLN A 25 10.68 6.45 -0.78
C GLN A 25 9.32 7.08 -1.03
N VAL A 26 8.93 8.02 -0.15
CA VAL A 26 7.70 8.81 -0.20
C VAL A 26 8.08 10.26 0.13
N ILE A 27 7.84 11.24 -0.76
CA ILE A 27 8.15 12.67 -0.54
C ILE A 27 6.90 13.53 -0.71
N ILE A 28 6.27 13.90 0.41
CA ILE A 28 4.96 14.57 0.42
C ILE A 28 5.05 16.09 0.09
N THR A 29 6.21 16.62 -0.31
CA THR A 29 6.50 18.06 -0.19
C THR A 29 6.07 18.91 -1.40
N TRP A 30 5.82 18.33 -2.59
CA TRP A 30 5.31 19.06 -3.76
C TRP A 30 4.28 18.24 -4.52
N ALA A 31 3.03 18.30 -4.07
CA ALA A 31 1.96 17.58 -4.74
C ALA A 31 1.02 18.51 -5.52
N LEU A 32 0.87 18.24 -6.82
CA LEU A 32 -0.14 18.90 -7.63
C LEU A 32 -1.52 18.36 -7.25
N LYS A 33 -2.38 19.24 -6.73
CA LYS A 33 -3.76 18.91 -6.35
C LYS A 33 -4.67 19.02 -7.58
N SER A 34 -5.34 17.92 -7.92
CA SER A 34 -6.27 17.88 -9.05
C SER A 34 -7.52 17.08 -8.72
N ARG A 35 -8.66 17.50 -9.29
CA ARG A 35 -9.90 16.71 -9.22
C ARG A 35 -9.80 15.58 -10.23
N PHE A 36 -9.82 14.35 -9.73
CA PHE A 36 -9.73 13.15 -10.54
C PHE A 36 -10.98 12.30 -10.42
N ARG A 37 -11.08 11.39 -11.38
CA ARG A 37 -12.04 10.31 -11.39
C ARG A 37 -11.26 9.02 -11.48
N PHE A 38 -11.63 8.03 -10.67
CA PHE A 38 -11.05 6.69 -10.78
C PHE A 38 -12.14 5.64 -10.94
N TRP A 39 -11.77 4.51 -11.54
CA TRP A 39 -12.63 3.37 -11.81
C TRP A 39 -12.22 2.19 -10.92
N GLN A 40 -13.18 1.67 -10.14
CA GLN A 40 -12.99 0.42 -9.40
C GLN A 40 -12.97 -0.80 -10.35
N LYS A 41 -13.70 -0.70 -11.46
CA LYS A 41 -13.78 -1.72 -12.53
C LYS A 41 -13.92 -1.05 -13.89
N LYS A 42 -13.48 -1.72 -14.95
CA LYS A 42 -13.71 -1.26 -16.34
C LYS A 42 -15.21 -1.04 -16.54
N TYR A 43 -15.61 0.14 -17.01
CA TYR A 43 -17.00 0.58 -17.23
C TYR A 43 -17.87 0.86 -15.98
N SER A 44 -17.30 0.84 -14.77
CA SER A 44 -18.03 1.33 -13.59
C SER A 44 -18.22 2.85 -13.61
N LYS A 45 -19.18 3.36 -12.84
CA LYS A 45 -19.30 4.81 -12.61
C LYS A 45 -18.03 5.29 -11.88
N PRO A 46 -17.31 6.29 -12.41
CA PRO A 46 -16.12 6.79 -11.75
C PRO A 46 -16.46 7.44 -10.42
N VAL A 47 -15.58 7.26 -9.43
CA VAL A 47 -15.68 7.93 -8.13
C VAL A 47 -14.92 9.25 -8.21
N PRO A 48 -15.56 10.40 -7.93
CA PRO A 48 -14.88 11.69 -7.86
C PRO A 48 -13.96 11.73 -6.63
N THR A 49 -12.72 12.17 -6.82
CA THR A 49 -11.71 12.15 -5.76
C THR A 49 -10.74 13.33 -5.91
N ILE A 50 -10.08 13.70 -4.82
CA ILE A 50 -8.97 14.66 -4.85
C ILE A 50 -7.65 13.89 -4.87
N ALA A 51 -6.94 14.01 -5.99
CA ALA A 51 -5.64 13.37 -6.20
C ALA A 51 -4.48 14.35 -6.01
N TYR A 52 -3.39 13.81 -5.48
CA TYR A 52 -2.11 14.49 -5.27
C TYR A 52 -1.03 13.73 -6.04
N PHE A 53 -0.38 14.39 -6.99
CA PHE A 53 0.75 13.77 -7.73
C PHE A 53 2.04 13.96 -6.97
N ASP A 54 2.68 12.86 -6.63
CA ASP A 54 3.96 12.84 -5.94
C ASP A 54 4.93 11.98 -6.77
N THR A 55 5.71 12.61 -7.64
CA THR A 55 6.66 11.92 -8.54
C THR A 55 7.76 11.16 -7.81
N SER A 56 7.89 11.39 -6.50
CA SER A 56 8.87 10.72 -5.68
C SER A 56 8.33 9.49 -4.97
N ALA A 57 7.01 9.35 -4.90
CA ALA A 57 6.37 8.19 -4.29
C ALA A 57 6.52 6.99 -5.22
N HIS A 58 7.00 5.87 -4.69
CA HIS A 58 7.10 4.65 -5.48
C HIS A 58 5.75 3.94 -5.68
N THR A 59 4.73 4.31 -4.90
CA THR A 59 3.46 3.60 -4.84
C THR A 59 2.30 4.58 -4.69
N THR A 60 1.23 4.31 -5.43
CA THR A 60 -0.04 5.01 -5.26
C THR A 60 -0.70 4.59 -3.96
N MET A 61 -1.09 5.58 -3.15
CA MET A 61 -1.72 5.38 -1.84
C MET A 61 -3.12 6.00 -1.84
N MET A 62 -4.06 5.38 -1.15
CA MET A 62 -5.45 5.85 -1.09
C MET A 62 -5.98 5.81 0.33
N ASN A 63 -6.80 6.80 0.69
CA ASN A 63 -7.51 6.80 1.95
C ASN A 63 -8.55 5.67 1.95
N PRO A 64 -8.50 4.72 2.90
CA PRO A 64 -9.40 3.58 2.94
C PRO A 64 -10.89 3.96 2.91
N ARG A 65 -11.25 5.15 3.42
CA ARG A 65 -12.62 5.68 3.43
C ARG A 65 -13.23 5.89 2.04
N VAL A 66 -12.40 5.97 1.01
CA VAL A 66 -12.82 6.23 -0.39
C VAL A 66 -13.48 4.98 -1.00
N LEU A 67 -13.18 3.79 -0.47
CA LEU A 67 -13.69 2.52 -0.97
C LEU A 67 -14.39 1.75 0.16
N PRO A 68 -15.33 0.86 -0.19
CA PRO A 68 -15.96 0.00 0.79
C PRO A 68 -14.91 -0.86 1.55
N PRO A 69 -15.07 -1.09 2.87
CA PRO A 69 -14.13 -1.86 3.68
C PRO A 69 -13.80 -3.25 3.12
N GLU A 70 -14.78 -3.93 2.54
CA GLU A 70 -14.65 -5.26 1.95
C GLU A 70 -13.76 -5.29 0.70
N ALA A 71 -13.46 -4.14 0.11
CA ALA A 71 -12.60 -4.02 -1.05
C ALA A 71 -11.11 -4.09 -0.67
N TRP A 72 -10.79 -3.92 0.61
CA TRP A 72 -9.44 -3.99 1.17
C TRP A 72 -9.10 -5.39 1.68
N LYS A 73 -7.81 -5.72 1.64
CA LYS A 73 -7.22 -6.91 2.25
C LYS A 73 -6.17 -6.47 3.26
N GLU A 74 -6.15 -7.11 4.41
CA GLU A 74 -5.08 -6.93 5.39
C GLU A 74 -3.77 -7.50 4.85
N LYS A 75 -2.77 -6.63 4.73
CA LYS A 75 -1.40 -6.98 4.37
C LYS A 75 -0.49 -5.86 4.84
N SER A 76 0.47 -6.21 5.70
CA SER A 76 1.54 -5.29 6.12
C SER A 76 2.49 -5.01 4.95
N ASN A 77 2.79 -3.74 4.72
CA ASN A 77 3.87 -3.30 3.84
C ASN A 77 4.64 -2.18 4.54
N GLU A 78 5.96 -2.24 4.46
CA GLU A 78 6.90 -1.29 5.06
C GLU A 78 7.57 -0.44 3.97
N PHE A 79 7.69 0.85 4.24
CA PHE A 79 8.27 1.86 3.37
C PHE A 79 9.29 2.68 4.14
N LEU A 80 10.33 3.15 3.46
CA LEU A 80 11.33 4.03 4.05
C LEU A 80 11.01 5.46 3.64
N THR A 81 10.77 6.33 4.60
CA THR A 81 10.52 7.75 4.34
C THR A 81 11.84 8.50 4.09
N VAL A 82 11.75 9.77 3.69
CA VAL A 82 12.93 10.63 3.45
C VAL A 82 13.77 10.91 4.66
N ASP A 83 13.18 10.83 5.85
CA ASP A 83 13.82 11.00 7.16
C ASP A 83 14.27 9.66 7.76
N ASP A 84 14.44 8.63 6.91
CA ASP A 84 14.86 7.28 7.28
C ASP A 84 13.95 6.59 8.32
N GLN A 85 12.71 7.04 8.46
CA GLN A 85 11.70 6.38 9.28
C GLN A 85 11.00 5.26 8.51
N ILE A 86 10.54 4.25 9.25
CA ILE A 86 9.73 3.16 8.68
C ILE A 86 8.26 3.56 8.75
N PHE A 87 7.65 3.71 7.59
CA PHE A 87 6.21 3.88 7.45
C PHE A 87 5.56 2.52 7.16
N ILE A 88 4.52 2.16 7.92
CA ILE A 88 3.82 0.88 7.80
C ILE A 88 2.36 1.11 7.42
N THR A 89 1.88 0.37 6.42
CA THR A 89 0.45 0.25 6.11
C THR A 89 0.01 -1.20 6.21
N ASN A 90 -1.23 -1.40 6.67
CA ASN A 90 -1.82 -2.72 6.85
C ASN A 90 -2.90 -3.05 5.80
N LEU A 91 -3.11 -2.20 4.81
CA LEU A 91 -4.20 -2.37 3.84
C LEU A 91 -3.69 -2.34 2.41
N VAL A 92 -4.17 -3.29 1.61
CA VAL A 92 -3.94 -3.32 0.16
C VAL A 92 -5.29 -3.51 -0.52
N TYR A 93 -5.52 -2.75 -1.59
CA TYR A 93 -6.73 -2.94 -2.38
C TYR A 93 -6.67 -4.27 -3.13
N LYS A 94 -7.77 -5.03 -3.09
CA LYS A 94 -7.81 -6.40 -3.66
C LYS A 94 -7.63 -6.44 -5.17
N LYS A 95 -7.85 -5.33 -5.88
CA LYS A 95 -7.82 -5.24 -7.35
C LYS A 95 -6.89 -4.10 -7.77
N LYS A 96 -6.80 -3.86 -9.08
CA LYS A 96 -6.24 -2.60 -9.60
C LYS A 96 -7.33 -1.55 -9.72
N ILE A 97 -6.99 -0.29 -9.50
CA ILE A 97 -7.86 0.84 -9.85
C ILE A 97 -7.41 1.44 -11.17
N GLY A 98 -8.36 1.95 -11.95
CA GLY A 98 -8.08 2.74 -13.15
C GLY A 98 -8.07 4.22 -12.82
N ILE A 99 -6.97 4.91 -13.09
CA ILE A 99 -6.84 6.37 -12.97
C ILE A 99 -6.76 6.94 -14.39
N GLN A 100 -7.73 7.75 -14.78
CA GLN A 100 -7.76 8.36 -16.11
C GLN A 100 -7.07 9.72 -16.08
N PHE A 101 -5.92 9.83 -16.76
CA PHE A 101 -5.19 11.10 -16.92
C PHE A 101 -5.67 11.88 -18.13
N PHE A 102 -6.00 11.17 -19.21
CA PHE A 102 -6.49 11.72 -20.46
C PHE A 102 -7.71 10.92 -20.92
N PRO A 103 -8.62 11.47 -21.74
CA PRO A 103 -9.82 10.76 -22.18
C PRO A 103 -9.55 9.36 -22.76
N SER A 104 -8.42 9.16 -23.42
CA SER A 104 -8.00 7.88 -24.01
C SER A 104 -7.02 7.07 -23.15
N TYR A 105 -6.51 7.60 -22.04
CA TYR A 105 -5.46 6.96 -21.25
C TYR A 105 -5.88 6.73 -19.80
N THR A 106 -5.98 5.45 -19.42
CA THR A 106 -6.26 5.00 -18.05
C THR A 106 -5.12 4.12 -17.56
N LEU A 107 -4.45 4.55 -16.49
CA LEU A 107 -3.45 3.76 -15.79
C LEU A 107 -4.13 2.80 -14.81
N TRP A 108 -3.86 1.50 -14.95
CA TRP A 108 -4.34 0.49 -14.01
C TRP A 108 -3.25 0.11 -13.02
N THR A 109 -3.37 0.58 -11.78
CA THR A 109 -2.34 0.43 -10.75
C THR A 109 -2.86 -0.24 -9.47
N HIS A 110 -1.95 -0.85 -8.70
CA HIS A 110 -2.25 -1.31 -7.35
C HIS A 110 -2.21 -0.11 -6.40
N VAL A 111 -3.01 -0.18 -5.33
CA VAL A 111 -3.01 0.84 -4.29
C VAL A 111 -2.93 0.23 -2.91
N ILE A 112 -2.19 0.91 -2.05
CA ILE A 112 -2.18 0.64 -0.62
C ILE A 112 -3.12 1.59 0.12
N GLY A 113 -3.69 1.11 1.22
CA GLY A 113 -4.62 1.87 2.04
C GLY A 113 -3.89 2.54 3.19
N THR A 114 -3.99 3.85 3.32
CA THR A 114 -3.46 4.58 4.48
C THR A 114 -4.35 5.77 4.82
N PRO A 115 -4.65 6.01 6.10
CA PRO A 115 -5.44 7.17 6.50
C PRO A 115 -4.64 8.45 6.26
N PHE A 116 -5.03 9.22 5.24
CA PHE A 116 -4.52 10.56 5.01
C PHE A 116 -5.52 11.61 5.50
N PRO A 117 -5.09 12.60 6.31
CA PRO A 117 -5.91 13.77 6.57
C PRO A 117 -6.10 14.56 5.27
N ASP A 118 -7.34 14.88 4.93
CA ASP A 118 -7.75 15.77 3.83
C ASP A 118 -7.27 15.40 2.41
N LYS A 119 -6.84 14.16 2.22
CA LYS A 119 -6.44 13.61 0.92
C LYS A 119 -7.14 12.29 0.67
N ASP A 120 -7.58 12.09 -0.56
CA ASP A 120 -8.25 10.86 -0.95
C ASP A 120 -7.28 9.90 -1.64
N ILE A 121 -6.43 10.40 -2.53
CA ILE A 121 -5.42 9.59 -3.24
C ILE A 121 -4.11 10.37 -3.46
N LEU A 122 -2.99 9.69 -3.28
CA LEU A 122 -1.65 10.14 -3.65
C LEU A 122 -1.14 9.21 -4.76
N ILE A 123 -0.76 9.78 -5.90
CA ILE A 123 -0.33 9.05 -7.08
C ILE A 123 1.19 9.25 -7.20
N GLY A 124 1.90 8.14 -6.99
CA GLY A 124 3.32 7.98 -7.30
C GLY A 124 3.53 7.32 -8.65
#